data_AF-A0A971C9M3-F1
#
_entry.id   AF-A0A971C9M3-F1
#
_cell.length_a   1.000
_cell.length_b   1.000
_cell.length_c   1.000
_cell.angle_alpha   90.00
_cell.angle_beta   90.00
_cell.angle_gamma   90.00
#
_symmetry.space_group_name_H-M   'P 1'
#
loop_
_entity.id
_entity.type
_entity.pdbx_description
1 polymer ?
#
loop_
_entity_poly.entity_id
_entity_poly.type
_entity_poly.pdbx_seq_one_letter_code
_entity_poly.pdbx_strand_id
1 'polypeptide(L)' 'MLGAGVIGLTSLVTVTPAQAAVACAVDYQVINQWPGGFQGSVTLRNTGDAVSAWTLTFTFP' A
#
# COMPACT_ATOMS: atom_id res chain seq x y z
N MET A 1 -51.48 -24.05 3.93
CA MET A 1 -50.56 -24.65 2.93
C MET A 1 -49.17 -24.05 3.17
N LEU A 2 -48.12 -24.87 3.23
CA LEU A 2 -46.76 -24.54 3.69
C LEU A 2 -46.12 -23.35 2.93
N GLY A 3 -45.41 -22.48 3.67
CA GLY A 3 -44.68 -21.33 3.12
C GLY A 3 -43.17 -21.55 3.02
N ALA A 4 -42.67 -21.37 1.80
CA ALA A 4 -41.36 -20.87 1.33
C ALA A 4 -40.07 -21.18 2.11
N GLY A 5 -39.10 -21.79 1.40
CA GLY A 5 -37.73 -22.02 1.84
C GLY A 5 -36.87 -20.76 1.88
N VAL A 6 -35.84 -20.80 2.74
CA VAL A 6 -34.83 -19.74 2.87
C VAL A 6 -33.49 -20.33 2.46
N ILE A 7 -33.01 -19.94 1.28
CA ILE A 7 -31.62 -20.19 0.86
C ILE A 7 -30.78 -19.14 1.59
N GLY A 8 -29.97 -19.58 2.57
CA GLY A 8 -29.10 -18.71 3.33
C GLY A 8 -28.00 -18.13 2.45
N LEU A 9 -28.05 -16.81 2.21
CA LEU A 9 -26.98 -16.05 1.57
C LEU A 9 -25.80 -15.95 2.55
N THR A 10 -24.79 -16.80 2.39
CA THR A 10 -23.49 -16.61 3.07
C THR A 10 -22.76 -15.44 2.42
N SER A 11 -22.89 -14.26 3.00
CA SER A 11 -22.13 -13.06 2.62
C SER A 11 -20.63 -13.29 2.88
N LEU A 12 -19.82 -13.28 1.83
CA LEU A 12 -18.36 -13.25 1.90
C LEU A 12 -17.94 -11.88 2.46
N VAL A 13 -17.58 -11.82 3.73
CA VAL A 13 -16.97 -10.63 4.34
C VAL A 13 -15.51 -10.59 3.92
N THR A 14 -15.17 -9.67 3.02
CA THR A 14 -13.77 -9.37 2.70
C THR A 14 -13.14 -8.66 3.89
N VAL A 15 -12.29 -9.35 4.64
CA VAL A 15 -11.48 -8.73 5.70
C VAL A 15 -10.35 -7.97 5.03
N THR A 16 -10.48 -6.64 4.96
CA THR A 16 -9.36 -5.77 4.59
C THR A 16 -8.44 -5.64 5.80
N PRO A 17 -7.13 -5.93 5.69
CA PRO A 17 -6.22 -5.72 6.81
C PRO A 17 -6.27 -4.24 7.21
N ALA A 18 -6.44 -3.98 8.51
CA ALA A 18 -6.32 -2.64 9.06
C ALA A 18 -4.87 -2.18 8.83
N GLN A 19 -4.68 -1.25 7.90
CA GLN A 19 -3.39 -0.65 7.63
C GLN A 19 -3.08 0.28 8.80
N ALA A 20 -2.35 -0.22 9.80
CA ALA A 20 -1.72 0.66 10.78
C ALA A 20 -0.88 1.69 10.01
N ALA A 21 -0.99 2.96 10.38
CA ALA A 21 -0.19 4.01 9.74
C ALA A 21 1.28 3.63 9.88
N VAL A 22 1.91 3.24 8.77
CA VAL A 22 3.34 3.00 8.73
C VAL A 22 4.00 4.35 8.98
N ALA A 23 4.52 4.54 10.19
CA ALA A 23 5.31 5.72 10.50
C ALA A 23 6.66 5.57 9.80
N CYS A 24 6.75 6.01 8.54
CA CYS A 24 7.96 6.05 7.76
C CYS A 24 8.21 7.46 7.25
N ALA A 25 9.44 7.92 7.36
CA ALA A 25 9.92 9.10 6.65
C ALA A 25 10.54 8.65 5.32
N VAL A 26 10.20 9.36 4.24
CA VAL A 26 10.76 9.13 2.92
C VAL A 26 11.41 10.42 2.45
N ASP A 27 12.70 10.33 2.15
CA ASP A 27 13.45 11.39 1.51
C ASP A 27 13.69 11.00 0.05
N TYR A 28 13.38 11.90 -0.87
CA TYR A 28 13.54 11.70 -2.31
C TYR A 28 14.32 12.89 -2.89
N GLN A 29 15.39 12.58 -3.63
CA GLN A 29 16.24 13.57 -4.26
C GLN A 29 16.57 13.18 -5.70
N VAL A 30 16.51 14.14 -6.63
CA VAL A 30 17.07 13.97 -7.98
C VAL A 30 18.57 14.30 -7.91
N ILE A 31 19.42 13.31 -8.20
CA ILE A 31 20.88 13.46 -8.18
C ILE A 31 21.37 14.13 -9.48
N ASN A 32 20.82 13.71 -10.62
CA ASN A 32 21.20 14.22 -11.93
C ASN A 32 20.03 14.08 -12.91
N GLN A 33 19.96 14.95 -13.93
CA GLN A 33 18.93 14.91 -14.96
C GLN A 33 19.51 15.20 -16.35
N TRP A 34 18.93 14.59 -17.38
CA TRP A 34 19.31 14.75 -18.78
C TRP A 34 18.08 14.67 -19.70
N PRO A 35 18.19 15.03 -20.98
CA PRO A 35 17.06 14.90 -21.90
C PRO A 35 16.54 13.46 -21.94
N GLY A 36 15.29 13.28 -21.52
CA GLY A 36 14.62 11.97 -21.50
C GLY A 36 14.84 11.11 -20.25
N GLY A 37 15.52 11.60 -19.21
CA GLY A 37 15.67 10.82 -17.98
C GLY A 37 16.29 11.56 -16.79
N PHE A 38 16.27 10.89 -15.64
CA PHE A 38 16.91 11.37 -14.42
C PHE A 38 17.44 10.20 -13.58
N GLN A 39 18.34 10.51 -12.66
CA GLN A 39 18.78 9.62 -11.59
C GLN A 39 18.27 10.18 -10.27
N GLY A 40 17.54 9.37 -9.51
CA GLY A 40 17.04 9.72 -8.18
C GLY A 40 17.66 8.85 -7.09
N SER A 41 17.67 9.38 -5.86
CA SER A 41 17.96 8.68 -4.61
C SER A 41 16.72 8.70 -3.74
N VAL A 42 16.44 7.58 -3.07
CA VAL A 42 15.33 7.47 -2.13
C VAL A 42 15.83 6.84 -0.84
N THR A 43 15.64 7.54 0.27
CA THR A 43 15.95 7.03 1.60
C THR A 43 14.65 6.80 2.35
N LEU A 44 14.41 5.56 2.76
CA LEU A 44 13.28 5.18 3.59
C LEU A 44 13.77 4.96 5.01
N ARG A 45 13.16 5.67 5.95
CA ARG A 45 13.44 5.53 7.37
C ARG A 45 12.18 5.10 8.10
N ASN A 46 12.23 3.90 8.66
CA ASN A 46 11.19 3.43 9.55
C ASN A 46 11.29 4.16 10.90
N THR A 47 10.21 4.79 11.32
CA THR A 47 10.09 5.56 12.57
C THR A 47 9.06 4.94 13.53
N GLY A 48 8.41 3.84 13.13
CA GLY A 48 7.47 3.09 13.95
C GLY A 48 7.92 1.64 14.15
N ASP A 49 6.96 0.72 14.12
CA ASP A 49 7.20 -0.71 14.32
C ASP A 49 8.08 -1.32 13.22
N ALA A 50 8.84 -2.35 13.56
CA ALA A 50 9.72 -3.03 12.61
C ALA A 50 8.91 -3.62 11.44
N VAL A 51 9.30 -3.23 10.21
CA VAL A 51 8.70 -3.69 8.97
C VAL A 51 9.61 -4.74 8.34
N SER A 52 9.10 -5.95 8.15
CA SER A 52 9.85 -7.07 7.57
C SER A 52 9.81 -7.12 6.05
N ALA A 53 8.78 -6.54 5.43
CA ALA A 53 8.62 -6.43 3.99
C ALA A 53 7.98 -5.09 3.63
N TRP A 54 8.47 -4.45 2.58
CA TRP A 54 7.98 -3.15 2.12
C TRP A 54 7.83 -3.11 0.60
N THR A 55 6.98 -2.20 0.13
CA THR A 55 6.80 -1.91 -1.29
C THR A 55 6.69 -0.41 -1.45
N LEU A 56 7.35 0.12 -2.47
CA LEU A 56 7.31 1.54 -2.81
C LEU A 56 6.85 1.69 -4.25
N THR A 57 5.87 2.55 -4.46
CA THR A 57 5.31 2.84 -5.79
C THR A 57 5.62 4.29 -6.13
N PHE A 58 5.99 4.52 -7.38
CA PHE A 58 6.29 5.85 -7.91
C PHE A 58 5.32 6.20 -9.03
N THR A 59 5.04 7.49 -9.15
CA THR A 59 4.40 8.05 -10.33
C THR A 59 5.29 9.18 -10.80
N PHE A 60 6.02 8.93 -11.89
CA PHE A 60 6.78 9.95 -12.59
C PHE A 60 5.92 10.45 -13.77
N PRO A 61 5.98 11.75 -14.10
CA PRO A 61 5.35 12.29 -15.31
C PRO A 61 5.99 11.74 -16.59
#